data_AF-A0A2M7M7L5-F1
#
_entry.id   AF-A0A2M7M7L5-F1
#
_cell.length_a   1.000
_cell.length_b   1.000
_cell.length_c   1.000
_cell.angle_alpha   90.00
_cell.angle_beta   90.00
_cell.angle_gamma   90.00
#
_symmetry.space_group_name_H-M   'P 1'
#
loop_
_entity.id
_entity.type
_entity.pdbx_description
1 polymer ?
#
loop_
_entity_poly.entity_id
_entity_poly.type
_entity_poly.pdbx_seq_one_letter_code
_entity_poly.pdbx_strand_id
1 'polypeptide(L)'
;MQLPSIKFLLLFIAIFFVISCSSSPIKPSEGVEKEISAGASKDILMARSLAWVEKRRIDRQSIVKLNHQQDGIIIGTGITTIENSLELKNVFRFVMTIKVEDNRAKIILNNIALVEGVTDESFEGTLKLVMANLTNIAESYERAITTEVK
;
A
#
# COMPACT_ATOMS: atom_id res chain seq x y z
N MET A 1 -12.75 -31.53 48.90
CA MET A 1 -12.34 -31.13 47.53
C MET A 1 -13.59 -30.67 46.80
N GLN A 2 -13.89 -29.37 46.83
CA GLN A 2 -15.12 -28.83 46.22
C GLN A 2 -14.88 -28.61 44.73
N LEU A 3 -15.67 -29.26 43.87
CA LEU A 3 -15.64 -29.01 42.43
C LEU A 3 -16.07 -27.56 42.16
N PRO A 4 -15.27 -26.77 41.42
CA PRO A 4 -15.68 -25.42 41.06
C PRO A 4 -16.95 -25.50 40.19
N SER A 5 -17.98 -24.77 40.61
CA SER A 5 -19.28 -24.71 39.95
C SER A 5 -19.12 -24.38 38.46
N ILE A 6 -19.83 -25.10 37.59
CA ILE A 6 -19.89 -24.89 36.12
C ILE A 6 -20.07 -23.41 35.72
N LYS A 7 -20.69 -22.61 36.59
CA LYS A 7 -20.87 -21.15 36.43
C LYS A 7 -19.54 -20.38 36.37
N PHE A 8 -18.51 -20.82 37.09
CA PHE A 8 -17.17 -20.21 37.05
C PHE A 8 -16.42 -20.55 35.76
N LEU A 9 -16.60 -21.77 35.23
CA LEU A 9 -15.98 -22.18 33.97
C LEU A 9 -16.55 -21.40 32.78
N LEU A 10 -17.87 -21.19 32.76
CA LEU A 10 -18.53 -20.39 31.72
C LEU A 10 -18.12 -18.92 31.76
N LEU A 11 -17.89 -18.35 32.95
CA LEU A 11 -17.41 -16.98 33.10
C LEU A 11 -15.99 -16.81 32.52
N PHE A 12 -15.11 -17.79 32.75
CA PHE A 12 -13.74 -17.77 32.24
C PHE A 12 -13.67 -17.90 30.70
N ILE A 13 -14.53 -18.74 30.12
CA ILE A 13 -14.62 -18.91 28.66
C ILE A 13 -15.18 -17.62 28.01
N ALA A 14 -16.17 -16.99 28.63
CA ALA A 14 -16.73 -15.74 28.13
C ALA A 14 -15.68 -14.61 28.12
N ILE A 15 -14.84 -14.50 29.15
CA ILE A 15 -13.76 -13.49 29.22
C ILE A 15 -12.70 -13.72 28.13
N PHE A 16 -12.35 -14.97 27.82
CA PHE A 16 -11.36 -15.29 26.77
C PHE A 16 -11.84 -14.92 25.35
N PHE A 17 -13.15 -15.01 25.10
CA PHE A 17 -13.73 -14.64 23.81
C PHE A 17 -13.72 -13.13 23.56
N VAL A 18 -13.81 -12.29 24.60
CA VAL A 18 -13.78 -10.82 24.42
C VAL A 18 -12.37 -10.31 24.09
N ILE A 19 -11.32 -10.99 24.55
CA ILE A 19 -9.92 -10.57 24.34
C ILE A 19 -9.42 -10.96 22.93
N SER A 20 -10.00 -12.02 22.33
CA SER A 20 -9.61 -12.53 21.01
C SER A 20 -10.24 -11.78 19.83
N CYS A 21 -11.16 -10.84 20.08
CA CYS A 21 -11.72 -9.95 19.04
C CYS A 21 -10.90 -8.67 18.80
N SER A 22 -9.72 -8.53 19.42
CA SER A 22 -8.75 -7.54 18.95
C SER A 22 -8.05 -8.07 17.69
N SER A 23 -8.80 -8.16 16.58
CA SER A 23 -8.19 -8.17 15.26
C SER A 23 -7.39 -6.88 15.16
N SER A 24 -6.11 -6.95 15.51
CA SER A 24 -5.19 -5.85 15.29
C SER A 24 -5.33 -5.51 13.80
N PRO A 25 -5.69 -4.27 13.43
CA PRO A 25 -5.69 -3.90 12.03
C PRO A 25 -4.32 -4.27 11.51
N ILE A 26 -4.26 -4.98 10.39
CA ILE A 26 -3.02 -5.29 9.68
C ILE A 26 -2.31 -3.96 9.55
N LYS A 27 -1.32 -3.72 10.42
CA LYS A 27 -0.54 -2.48 10.37
C LYS A 27 0.06 -2.51 8.97
N PRO A 28 -0.14 -1.45 8.16
CA PRO A 28 0.61 -1.36 6.93
C PRO A 28 2.07 -1.52 7.33
N SER A 29 2.73 -2.54 6.79
CA SER A 29 4.17 -2.56 6.69
C SER A 29 4.61 -1.19 6.16
N GLU A 30 5.74 -0.67 6.65
CA GLU A 30 6.28 0.66 6.32
C GLU A 30 5.97 1.07 4.87
N GLY A 31 5.36 2.24 4.69
CA GLY A 31 4.81 2.62 3.39
C GLY A 31 4.12 3.97 3.36
N VAL A 32 3.70 4.37 2.16
CA VAL A 32 3.02 5.64 1.89
C VAL A 32 1.54 5.37 1.64
N GLU A 33 0.69 6.14 2.31
CA GLU A 33 -0.75 6.11 2.12
C GLU A 33 -1.24 7.54 1.81
N LYS A 34 -2.08 7.68 0.78
CA LYS A 34 -2.66 8.96 0.42
C LYS A 34 -4.13 8.80 -0.01
N GLU A 35 -5.00 9.56 0.65
CA GLU A 35 -6.40 9.71 0.27
C GLU A 35 -6.58 11.00 -0.55
N ILE A 36 -7.38 10.93 -1.60
CA ILE A 36 -7.51 11.97 -2.61
C ILE A 36 -9.00 12.19 -2.91
N SER A 37 -9.47 13.41 -2.70
CA SER A 37 -10.80 13.85 -3.12
C SER A 37 -10.73 14.37 -4.55
N ALA A 38 -11.47 13.75 -5.46
CA ALA A 38 -11.40 14.02 -6.90
C ALA A 38 -12.77 14.38 -7.52
N GLY A 39 -13.87 14.31 -6.76
CA GLY A 39 -15.17 14.86 -7.16
C GLY A 39 -15.79 14.25 -8.42
N ALA A 40 -15.43 13.01 -8.77
CA ALA A 40 -15.95 12.28 -9.92
C ALA A 40 -16.54 10.92 -9.52
N SER A 41 -17.37 10.34 -10.38
CA SER A 41 -17.94 9.01 -10.15
C SER A 41 -16.85 7.95 -10.05
N LYS A 42 -17.16 6.86 -9.33
CA LYS A 42 -16.29 5.69 -9.19
C LYS A 42 -15.78 5.19 -10.54
N ASP A 43 -16.62 5.14 -11.57
CA ASP A 43 -16.25 4.66 -12.91
C ASP A 43 -15.23 5.56 -13.60
N ILE A 44 -15.41 6.89 -13.52
CA ILE A 44 -14.47 7.86 -14.09
C ILE A 44 -13.12 7.76 -13.37
N LEU A 45 -13.15 7.70 -12.03
CA LEU A 45 -11.93 7.57 -11.24
C LEU A 45 -11.23 6.25 -11.54
N MET A 46 -11.97 5.14 -11.65
CA MET A 46 -11.41 3.83 -11.98
C MET A 46 -10.73 3.84 -13.34
N ALA A 47 -11.36 4.45 -14.36
CA ALA A 47 -10.76 4.60 -15.68
C ALA A 47 -9.46 5.43 -15.64
N ARG A 48 -9.45 6.55 -14.90
CA ARG A 48 -8.25 7.38 -14.71
C ARG A 48 -7.15 6.62 -13.97
N SER A 49 -7.49 5.84 -12.95
CA SER A 49 -6.54 5.02 -12.21
C SER A 49 -5.90 3.97 -13.08
N LEU A 50 -6.69 3.25 -13.89
CA LEU A 50 -6.17 2.26 -14.84
C LEU A 50 -5.26 2.89 -15.89
N ALA A 51 -5.66 4.04 -16.46
CA ALA A 51 -4.85 4.77 -17.43
C ALA A 51 -3.50 5.23 -16.83
N TRP A 52 -3.50 5.70 -15.58
CA TRP A 52 -2.29 6.08 -14.87
C TRP A 52 -1.37 4.87 -14.61
N VAL A 53 -1.94 3.74 -14.18
CA VAL A 53 -1.19 2.49 -13.97
C VAL A 53 -0.53 2.02 -15.26
N GLU A 54 -1.28 2.02 -16.37
CA GLU A 54 -0.78 1.57 -17.67
C GLU A 54 0.35 2.49 -18.18
N LYS A 55 0.20 3.80 -18.02
CA LYS A 55 1.27 4.77 -18.35
C LYS A 55 2.56 4.47 -17.57
N ARG A 56 2.44 4.23 -16.25
CA ARG A 56 3.60 3.89 -15.40
C ARG A 56 4.26 2.57 -15.78
N ARG A 57 3.49 1.60 -16.28
CA ARG A 57 4.02 0.34 -16.82
C ARG A 57 4.90 0.57 -18.04
N ILE A 58 4.49 1.46 -18.94
CA ILE A 58 5.22 1.81 -20.17
C ILE A 58 6.50 2.58 -19.86
N ASP A 59 6.47 3.50 -18.90
CA ASP A 59 7.60 4.36 -18.53
C ASP A 59 8.73 3.62 -17.77
N ARG A 60 8.60 2.30 -17.53
CA ARG A 60 9.59 1.36 -16.94
C ARG A 60 10.19 1.70 -15.58
N GLN A 61 9.85 2.84 -14.96
CA GLN A 61 10.44 3.26 -13.68
C GLN A 61 9.82 2.56 -12.46
N SER A 62 8.64 1.95 -12.63
CA SER A 62 7.96 1.15 -11.61
C SER A 62 7.01 0.21 -12.33
N ILE A 63 7.44 -1.01 -12.63
CA ILE A 63 6.58 -2.00 -13.29
C ILE A 63 5.42 -2.28 -12.35
N VAL A 64 4.25 -1.70 -12.59
CA VAL A 64 3.00 -2.08 -11.91
C VAL A 64 2.43 -3.29 -12.63
N LYS A 65 2.68 -4.50 -12.13
CA LYS A 65 1.96 -5.68 -12.63
C LYS A 65 0.56 -5.64 -12.03
N LEU A 66 -0.48 -5.44 -12.85
CA LEU A 66 -1.85 -5.60 -12.39
C LEU A 66 -2.08 -7.07 -12.04
N ASN A 67 -2.32 -7.34 -10.75
CA ASN A 67 -2.53 -8.69 -10.25
C ASN A 67 -4.03 -8.98 -10.08
N HIS A 68 -4.82 -7.96 -9.71
CA HIS A 68 -6.26 -8.11 -9.46
C HIS A 68 -7.01 -6.80 -9.70
N GLN A 69 -8.22 -6.91 -10.27
CA GLN A 69 -9.19 -5.83 -10.38
C GLN A 69 -10.54 -6.37 -9.89
N GLN A 70 -11.08 -5.77 -8.83
CA GLN A 70 -12.40 -6.12 -8.31
C GLN A 70 -13.03 -4.91 -7.62
N ASP A 71 -14.25 -4.55 -8.03
CA ASP A 71 -15.13 -3.58 -7.37
C ASP A 71 -14.47 -2.29 -6.86
N GLY A 72 -13.68 -1.62 -7.69
CA GLY A 72 -13.00 -0.36 -7.34
C GLY A 72 -11.65 -0.55 -6.65
N ILE A 73 -11.12 -1.77 -6.59
CA ILE A 73 -9.79 -2.04 -6.07
C ILE A 73 -8.88 -2.48 -7.22
N ILE A 74 -7.71 -1.86 -7.30
CA ILE A 74 -6.60 -2.20 -8.20
C ILE A 74 -5.41 -2.60 -7.33
N ILE A 75 -4.89 -3.80 -7.53
CA ILE A 75 -3.69 -4.27 -6.83
C ILE A 75 -2.60 -4.56 -7.84
N GLY A 76 -1.41 -4.02 -7.59
CA GLY A 76 -0.23 -4.37 -8.33
C GLY A 76 1.03 -4.39 -7.49
N THR A 77 2.12 -4.77 -8.12
CA THR A 77 3.47 -4.75 -7.53
C THR A 77 4.28 -3.74 -8.31
N GLY A 78 5.03 -2.85 -7.67
CA GLY A 78 5.94 -1.88 -8.28
C GLY A 78 7.40 -2.13 -7.90
N ILE A 79 8.32 -1.47 -8.62
CA ILE A 79 9.76 -1.47 -8.35
C ILE A 79 10.25 -0.03 -8.25
N THR A 80 11.20 0.26 -7.36
CA THR A 80 11.94 1.52 -7.33
C THR A 80 13.43 1.20 -7.19
N THR A 81 14.28 1.99 -7.83
CA THR A 81 15.74 1.83 -7.79
C THR A 81 16.35 3.04 -7.11
N ILE A 82 17.20 2.81 -6.11
CA ILE A 82 17.99 3.82 -5.43
C ILE A 82 19.45 3.56 -5.75
N GLU A 83 20.14 4.57 -6.24
CA GLU A 83 21.57 4.55 -6.45
C GLU A 83 22.26 5.05 -5.18
N ASN A 84 23.23 4.30 -4.67
CA ASN A 84 23.99 4.68 -3.49
C ASN A 84 25.20 5.55 -3.86
N SER A 85 25.94 6.02 -2.86
CA SER A 85 27.15 6.84 -3.04
C SER A 85 28.28 6.19 -3.84
N LEU A 86 28.21 4.87 -4.08
CA LEU A 86 29.16 4.09 -4.86
C LEU A 86 28.63 3.70 -6.25
N GLU A 87 27.56 4.35 -6.72
CA GLU A 87 26.88 4.05 -8.01
C GLU A 87 26.28 2.62 -8.08
N LEU A 88 26.17 1.93 -6.93
CA LEU A 88 25.52 0.63 -6.85
C LEU A 88 24.01 0.81 -6.72
N LYS A 89 23.27 -0.04 -7.44
CA LYS A 89 21.82 0.03 -7.53
C LYS A 89 21.18 -0.90 -6.50
N ASN A 90 20.40 -0.32 -5.59
CA ASN A 90 19.50 -1.03 -4.71
C ASN A 90 18.09 -1.01 -5.31
N VAL A 91 17.56 -2.19 -5.62
CA VAL A 91 16.25 -2.39 -6.23
C VAL A 91 15.28 -2.85 -5.16
N PHE A 92 14.25 -2.04 -4.92
CA PHE A 92 13.19 -2.31 -3.99
C PHE A 92 11.90 -2.64 -4.72
N ARG A 93 11.20 -3.68 -4.28
CA ARG A 93 9.84 -4.00 -4.70
C ARG A 93 8.85 -3.50 -3.65
N PHE A 94 7.70 -3.02 -4.08
CA PHE A 94 6.59 -2.67 -3.20
C PHE A 94 5.26 -3.17 -3.78
N VAL A 95 4.24 -3.25 -2.94
CA VAL A 95 2.86 -3.52 -3.34
C VAL A 95 2.11 -2.18 -3.42
N MET A 96 1.37 -2.00 -4.50
CA MET A 96 0.49 -0.87 -4.73
C MET A 96 -0.96 -1.35 -4.64
N THR A 97 -1.75 -0.71 -3.80
CA THR A 97 -3.20 -0.88 -3.75
C THR A 97 -3.86 0.46 -3.99
N ILE A 98 -4.73 0.54 -4.99
CA ILE A 98 -5.60 1.70 -5.22
C ILE A 98 -7.02 1.26 -4.90
N LYS A 99 -7.71 2.04 -4.06
CA LYS A 99 -9.14 1.88 -3.77
C LYS A 99 -9.87 3.09 -4.32
N VAL A 100 -10.93 2.86 -5.05
CA VAL A 100 -11.72 3.87 -5.76
C VAL A 100 -13.16 3.76 -5.32
N GLU A 101 -13.69 4.89 -4.89
CA GLU A 101 -15.07 5.07 -4.46
C GLU A 101 -15.62 6.34 -5.11
N ASP A 102 -16.90 6.63 -4.94
CA ASP A 102 -17.45 7.89 -5.47
C ASP A 102 -16.76 9.08 -4.81
N ASN A 103 -16.37 10.05 -5.64
CA ASN A 103 -15.71 11.31 -5.28
C ASN A 103 -14.30 11.18 -4.70
N ARG A 104 -13.79 9.97 -4.45
CA ARG A 104 -12.47 9.78 -3.82
C ARG A 104 -11.73 8.55 -4.30
N ALA A 105 -10.40 8.61 -4.14
CA ALA A 105 -9.56 7.43 -4.27
C ALA A 105 -8.47 7.44 -3.20
N LYS A 106 -7.95 6.26 -2.90
CA LYS A 106 -6.88 6.03 -1.94
C LYS A 106 -5.79 5.20 -2.59
N ILE A 107 -4.55 5.64 -2.52
CA ILE A 107 -3.38 4.87 -2.92
C ILE A 107 -2.58 4.46 -1.70
N ILE A 108 -2.16 3.20 -1.66
CA ILE A 108 -1.36 2.59 -0.60
C ILE A 108 -0.16 1.93 -1.27
N LEU A 109 1.04 2.29 -0.84
CA LEU A 109 2.32 1.79 -1.30
C LEU A 109 3.06 1.18 -0.11
N ASN A 110 3.08 -0.14 0.01
CA ASN A 110 3.58 -0.84 1.19
C ASN A 110 4.33 -2.12 0.82
N ASN A 111 4.62 -2.98 1.80
CA ASN A 111 5.34 -4.26 1.60
C ASN A 111 6.65 -4.06 0.83
N ILE A 112 7.41 -3.05 1.25
CA ILE A 112 8.69 -2.69 0.65
C ILE A 112 9.71 -3.78 0.99
N ALA A 113 10.36 -4.34 -0.03
CA ALA A 113 11.39 -5.36 0.13
C ALA A 113 12.55 -5.09 -0.80
N LEU A 114 13.78 -5.15 -0.28
CA LEU A 114 14.98 -5.18 -1.11
C LEU A 114 15.01 -6.49 -1.89
N VAL A 115 15.23 -6.41 -3.21
CA VAL A 115 15.25 -7.58 -4.10
C VAL A 115 16.62 -7.81 -4.70
N GLU A 116 17.38 -6.72 -4.92
CA GLU A 116 18.73 -6.75 -5.46
C GLU A 116 19.49 -5.54 -4.92
N GLY A 117 20.75 -5.70 -4.52
CA GLY A 117 21.55 -4.59 -3.98
C GLY A 117 22.65 -5.03 -3.02
N VAL A 118 23.61 -4.12 -2.80
CA VAL A 118 24.68 -4.25 -1.82
C VAL A 118 24.46 -3.18 -0.76
N THR A 119 24.07 -3.59 0.45
CA THR A 119 23.81 -2.67 1.56
C THR A 119 25.10 -2.31 2.27
N ASP A 120 25.85 -1.36 1.73
CA ASP A 120 27.03 -0.75 2.40
C ASP A 120 26.69 0.55 3.14
N GLU A 121 25.50 1.14 2.91
CA GLU A 121 25.02 2.34 3.60
C GLU A 121 24.11 2.02 4.79
N SER A 122 23.95 2.98 5.70
CA SER A 122 22.90 2.94 6.73
C SER A 122 21.55 2.67 6.07
N PHE A 123 21.00 1.49 6.32
CA PHE A 123 19.69 1.05 5.83
C PHE A 123 18.59 2.10 6.03
N GLU A 124 18.69 2.89 7.11
CA GLU A 124 17.77 3.99 7.41
C GLU A 124 17.82 5.13 6.37
N GLY A 125 19.02 5.46 5.86
CA GLY A 125 19.20 6.48 4.83
C GLY A 125 18.59 6.06 3.50
N THR A 126 18.86 4.82 3.08
CA THR A 126 18.27 4.24 1.87
C THR A 126 16.74 4.16 1.98
N LEU A 127 16.22 3.78 3.14
CA LEU A 127 14.78 3.72 3.39
C LEU A 127 14.12 5.11 3.26
N LYS A 128 14.75 6.19 3.75
CA LYS A 128 14.23 7.57 3.56
C LYS A 128 14.10 7.94 2.08
N LEU A 129 15.08 7.56 1.26
CA LEU A 129 15.03 7.81 -0.19
C LEU A 129 13.93 6.99 -0.87
N VAL A 130 13.77 5.72 -0.47
CA VAL A 130 12.64 4.88 -0.95
C VAL A 130 11.31 5.54 -0.60
N MET A 131 11.12 5.99 0.64
CA MET A 131 9.88 6.63 1.09
C MET A 131 9.60 7.93 0.33
N ALA A 132 10.62 8.76 0.05
CA ALA A 132 10.47 9.96 -0.78
C ALA A 132 10.01 9.61 -2.21
N ASN A 133 10.58 8.56 -2.81
CA ASN A 133 10.16 8.09 -4.13
C ASN A 133 8.72 7.58 -4.13
N LEU A 134 8.31 6.83 -3.11
CA LEU A 134 6.91 6.38 -2.99
C LEU A 134 5.94 7.55 -2.81
N THR A 135 6.32 8.58 -2.06
CA THR A 135 5.54 9.83 -1.94
C THR A 135 5.36 10.50 -3.31
N ASN A 136 6.42 10.62 -4.10
CA ASN A 136 6.35 11.18 -5.45
C ASN A 136 5.44 10.35 -6.38
N ILE A 137 5.39 9.02 -6.21
CA ILE A 137 4.45 8.15 -6.93
C ILE A 137 3.01 8.47 -6.54
N ALA A 138 2.72 8.58 -5.24
CA ALA A 138 1.38 8.91 -4.74
C ALA A 138 0.91 10.30 -5.20
N GLU A 139 1.77 11.31 -5.21
CA GLU A 139 1.47 12.64 -5.75
C GLU A 139 1.25 12.63 -7.27
N SER A 140 2.01 11.83 -8.00
CA SER A 140 1.80 11.65 -9.44
C SER A 140 0.45 11.02 -9.73
N TYR A 141 0.00 10.10 -8.90
CA TYR A 141 -1.33 9.50 -9.00
C TYR A 141 -2.43 10.52 -8.72
N GLU A 142 -2.31 11.30 -7.65
CA GLU A 142 -3.23 12.39 -7.32
C GLU A 142 -3.42 13.34 -8.50
N ARG A 143 -2.32 13.86 -9.07
CA ARG A 143 -2.39 14.75 -10.25
C ARG A 143 -3.15 14.10 -11.41
N ALA A 144 -2.95 12.80 -11.64
CA ALA A 144 -3.58 12.10 -12.75
C ALA A 144 -5.10 11.95 -12.57
N ILE A 145 -5.58 11.75 -11.33
CA ILE A 145 -7.00 11.53 -11.09
C ILE A 145 -7.79 12.82 -10.85
N THR A 146 -7.13 13.90 -10.43
CA THR A 146 -7.76 15.22 -10.21
C THR A 146 -7.77 16.10 -11.45
N THR A 147 -7.00 15.78 -12.49
CA THR A 147 -7.04 16.55 -13.74
C THR A 147 -8.39 16.33 -14.44
N GLU A 148 -9.16 17.40 -14.63
CA GLU A 148 -10.35 17.39 -15.48
C GLU A 148 -9.95 17.07 -16.92
N VAL A 149 -10.57 16.04 -17.51
CA VAL A 149 -10.53 15.86 -18.96
C VAL A 149 -11.46 16.93 -19.52
N LYS A 150 -10.86 18.00 -20.07
CA LYS A 150 -11.56 19.03 -20.83
C LYS A 150 -12.17 18.46 -22.11
#